data_AF-A0A8J8TJY4-F1
#
_entry.id   AF-A0A8J8TJY4-F1
#
_cell.length_a   1.000
_cell.length_b   1.000
_cell.length_c   1.000
_cell.angle_alpha   90.00
_cell.angle_beta   90.00
_cell.angle_gamma   90.00
#
_symmetry.space_group_name_H-M   'P 1'
#
loop_
_entity.id
_entity.type
_entity.pdbx_description
1 polymer ?
#
loop_
_entity_poly.entity_id
_entity_poly.type
_entity_poly.pdbx_seq_one_letter_code
_entity_poly.pdbx_strand_id
1 'polypeptide(L)'
;MDAILIGIILGIVQGISEWIPISSKTQILLVSTLILGLSFSQGYAFGLFMEIGTIFAAIIYFRREVYNVILAIVKLGKGGDLKLLVYLIVVTIITGIVGVPIYLFIVNLITGPVVGIPMSILGLVLIIDGLVIYLSRKKFVPNRSLKDMRLKDFIIIGIAQGLAALPGVSRSGMTTS
;
A
#
# COMPACT_ATOMS: atom_id res chain seq x y z
N MET A 1 2.83 24.99 -14.77
CA MET A 1 2.17 25.04 -13.45
C MET A 1 3.26 25.07 -12.39
N ASP A 2 3.08 25.80 -11.30
CA ASP A 2 4.07 25.88 -10.22
C ASP A 2 4.30 24.48 -9.60
N ALA A 3 5.57 24.10 -9.38
CA ALA A 3 5.94 22.83 -8.76
C ALA A 3 5.34 22.68 -7.35
N ILE A 4 5.20 23.79 -6.62
CA ILE A 4 4.56 23.80 -5.30
C ILE A 4 3.08 23.42 -5.43
N LEU A 5 2.38 24.00 -6.41
CA LEU A 5 0.97 23.71 -6.65
C LEU A 5 0.74 22.24 -7.04
N ILE A 6 1.61 21.68 -7.91
CA ILE A 6 1.59 20.25 -8.25
C ILE A 6 1.73 19.39 -6.99
N GLY A 7 2.71 19.72 -6.14
CA GLY A 7 2.94 18.99 -4.89
C GLY A 7 1.77 19.05 -3.93
N ILE A 8 1.12 20.21 -3.79
CA ILE A 8 -0.08 20.37 -2.96
C ILE A 8 -1.23 19.50 -3.49
N ILE A 9 -1.52 19.56 -4.80
CA ILE A 9 -2.61 18.79 -5.41
C ILE A 9 -2.37 17.28 -5.22
N LEU A 10 -1.19 16.79 -5.60
CA LEU A 10 -0.84 15.37 -5.47
C LEU A 10 -0.76 14.94 -3.99
N GLY A 11 -0.36 15.83 -3.09
CA GLY A 11 -0.39 15.60 -1.64
C GLY A 11 -1.79 15.40 -1.09
N ILE A 12 -2.76 16.22 -1.50
CA ILE A 12 -4.16 16.03 -1.12
C ILE A 12 -4.67 14.70 -1.65
N VAL A 13 -4.39 14.38 -2.93
CA VAL A 13 -4.82 13.12 -3.54
C VAL A 13 -4.23 11.92 -2.81
N GLN A 14 -2.91 11.89 -2.56
CA GLN A 14 -2.26 10.81 -1.80
C GLN A 14 -2.83 10.71 -0.39
N GLY A 15 -2.92 11.84 0.31
CA GLY A 15 -3.34 11.92 1.70
C GLY A 15 -4.76 11.44 1.94
N ILE A 16 -5.65 11.57 0.95
CA ILE A 16 -7.01 11.02 1.00
C ILE A 16 -7.00 9.55 0.56
N SER A 17 -6.41 9.26 -0.59
CA SER A 17 -6.54 7.95 -1.26
C SER A 17 -5.78 6.81 -0.59
N GLU A 18 -4.74 7.09 0.20
CA GLU A 18 -3.95 6.03 0.88
C GLU A 18 -4.79 5.26 1.92
N TRP A 19 -5.74 5.93 2.57
CA TRP A 19 -6.50 5.36 3.70
C TRP A 19 -7.78 4.66 3.28
N ILE A 20 -8.19 4.79 2.02
CA ILE A 20 -9.38 4.15 1.45
C ILE A 20 -8.96 3.16 0.36
N PRO A 21 -9.71 2.06 0.16
CA PRO A 21 -9.24 0.97 -0.70
C PRO A 21 -9.52 1.26 -2.19
N ILE A 22 -8.84 2.26 -2.75
CA ILE A 22 -9.01 2.73 -4.15
C ILE A 22 -7.69 2.88 -4.94
N SER A 23 -6.60 2.28 -4.45
CA SER A 23 -5.23 2.37 -4.99
C SER A 23 -4.72 3.81 -5.15
N SER A 24 -4.08 4.34 -4.11
CA SER A 24 -3.47 5.68 -4.10
C SER A 24 -2.51 5.93 -5.28
N LYS A 25 -1.66 4.94 -5.62
CA LYS A 25 -0.76 4.98 -6.77
C LYS A 25 -1.49 5.27 -8.08
N THR A 26 -2.65 4.65 -8.28
CA THR A 26 -3.43 4.82 -9.52
C THR A 26 -4.10 6.18 -9.55
N GLN A 27 -4.57 6.68 -8.40
CA GLN A 27 -5.11 8.04 -8.30
C GLN A 27 -4.04 9.09 -8.59
N ILE A 28 -2.83 8.92 -8.04
CA ILE A 28 -1.69 9.79 -8.35
C ILE A 28 -1.34 9.73 -9.84
N LEU A 29 -1.24 8.54 -10.45
CA LEU A 29 -0.98 8.39 -11.88
C LEU A 29 -2.05 9.08 -12.72
N LEU A 30 -3.32 8.96 -12.35
CA LEU A 30 -4.44 9.59 -13.05
C LEU A 30 -4.32 11.11 -13.01
N VAL A 31 -4.22 11.68 -11.82
CA VAL A 31 -4.16 13.14 -11.65
C VAL A 31 -2.88 13.69 -12.27
N SER A 32 -1.72 13.09 -11.99
CA SER A 32 -0.44 13.57 -12.51
C SER A 32 -0.38 13.56 -14.03
N THR A 33 -0.85 12.49 -14.69
CA THR A 33 -0.73 12.35 -16.15
C THR A 33 -1.85 13.03 -16.93
N LEU A 34 -3.11 12.88 -16.51
CA LEU A 34 -4.26 13.37 -17.28
C LEU A 34 -4.67 14.81 -16.93
N ILE A 35 -4.36 15.28 -15.71
CA ILE A 35 -4.74 16.62 -15.26
C ILE A 35 -3.53 17.56 -15.25
N LEU A 36 -2.38 17.09 -14.74
CA LEU A 36 -1.20 17.94 -14.56
C LEU A 36 -0.17 17.81 -15.71
N GLY A 37 -0.38 16.88 -16.64
CA GLY A 37 0.46 16.71 -17.84
C GLY A 37 1.86 16.13 -17.59
N LEU A 38 2.07 15.45 -16.46
CA LEU A 38 3.33 14.76 -16.17
C LEU A 38 3.46 13.48 -16.99
N SER A 39 4.69 13.06 -17.28
CA SER A 39 4.91 11.74 -17.89
C SER A 39 4.48 10.62 -16.92
N PHE A 40 4.16 9.44 -17.46
CA PHE A 40 3.82 8.28 -16.64
C PHE A 40 4.94 7.95 -15.63
N SER A 41 6.21 8.00 -16.07
CA SER A 41 7.36 7.74 -15.21
C SER A 41 7.51 8.78 -14.09
N GLN A 42 7.27 10.06 -14.38
CA GLN A 42 7.26 11.12 -13.37
C GLN A 42 6.12 10.92 -12.36
N GLY A 43 4.90 10.66 -12.83
CA GLY A 43 3.75 10.39 -11.97
C GLY A 43 3.96 9.17 -11.06
N TYR A 44 4.53 8.09 -11.60
CA TYR A 44 4.86 6.89 -10.84
C TYR A 44 5.90 7.17 -9.74
N ALA A 45 7.01 7.84 -10.11
CA ALA A 45 8.06 8.19 -9.15
C ALA A 45 7.55 9.15 -8.07
N PHE A 46 6.70 10.11 -8.44
CA PHE A 46 6.07 11.02 -7.49
C PHE A 46 5.18 10.27 -6.51
N GLY A 47 4.33 9.35 -7.00
CA GLY A 47 3.50 8.50 -6.15
C GLY A 47 4.30 7.73 -5.09
N LEU A 48 5.42 7.13 -5.49
CA LEU A 48 6.33 6.43 -4.56
C LEU A 48 6.92 7.38 -3.51
N PHE A 49 7.37 8.56 -3.92
CA PHE A 49 7.91 9.56 -2.98
C PHE A 49 6.86 9.99 -1.95
N MET A 50 5.61 10.16 -2.38
CA MET A 50 4.52 10.63 -1.51
C MET A 50 4.11 9.61 -0.44
N GLU A 51 4.42 8.32 -0.60
CA GLU A 51 4.22 7.30 0.43
C GLU A 51 4.99 7.62 1.73
N ILE A 52 6.13 8.32 1.63
CA ILE A 52 6.89 8.76 2.80
C ILE A 52 6.02 9.65 3.70
N GLY A 53 5.26 10.56 3.10
CA GLY A 53 4.36 11.46 3.84
C GLY A 53 3.25 10.70 4.59
N THR A 54 2.66 9.69 3.95
CA THR A 54 1.62 8.87 4.59
C THR A 54 2.19 7.91 5.63
N ILE A 55 3.43 7.43 5.48
CA ILE A 55 4.15 6.71 6.53
C ILE A 55 4.34 7.59 7.76
N PHE A 56 4.79 8.84 7.59
CA PHE A 56 4.91 9.78 8.70
C PHE A 56 3.57 10.04 9.39
N ALA A 57 2.50 10.24 8.62
CA ALA A 57 1.16 10.39 9.16
C ALA A 57 0.72 9.15 9.98
N ALA A 58 0.98 7.93 9.47
CA ALA A 58 0.69 6.69 10.19
C ALA A 58 1.47 6.59 11.52
N ILE A 59 2.77 6.91 11.51
CA ILE A 59 3.62 6.88 12.70
C ILE A 59 3.11 7.86 13.76
N ILE A 60 2.71 9.07 13.37
CA ILE A 60 2.19 10.07 14.31
C ILE A 60 0.84 9.64 14.88
N TYR A 61 -0.04 9.12 14.04
CA TYR A 61 -1.37 8.64 14.44
C TYR A 61 -1.25 7.46 15.41
N PHE A 62 -0.47 6.43 15.06
CA PHE A 62 -0.23 5.22 15.85
C PHE A 62 1.01 5.32 16.76
N ARG A 63 1.37 6.53 17.21
CA ARG A 63 2.62 6.77 17.96
C ARG A 63 2.75 5.92 19.23
N ARG A 64 1.63 5.58 19.88
CA ARG A 64 1.62 4.76 21.11
C ARG A 64 1.92 3.30 20.78
N GLU A 65 1.29 2.78 19.74
CA GLU A 65 1.51 1.42 19.24
C GLU A 65 2.94 1.26 18.72
N VAL A 66 3.44 2.24 17.95
CA VAL A 66 4.84 2.28 17.49
C VAL A 66 5.80 2.27 18.67
N TYR A 67 5.57 3.11 19.69
CA TYR A 67 6.37 3.12 20.91
C TYR A 67 6.36 1.76 21.63
N ASN A 68 5.19 1.14 21.77
CA ASN A 68 5.06 -0.17 22.41
C ASN A 68 5.79 -1.29 21.63
N VAL A 69 5.73 -1.25 20.29
CA VAL A 69 6.47 -2.18 19.42
C VAL A 69 7.99 -1.98 19.60
N ILE A 70 8.47 -0.74 19.68
CA ILE A 70 9.87 -0.44 19.95
C ILE A 70 10.30 -1.00 21.31
N LEU A 71 9.47 -0.83 22.36
CA LEU A 71 9.73 -1.44 23.67
C LEU A 71 9.77 -2.97 23.61
N ALA A 72 8.92 -3.60 22.78
CA ALA A 72 8.93 -5.04 22.61
C ALA A 72 10.24 -5.56 21.99
N ILE A 73 10.89 -4.78 21.12
CA ILE A 73 12.21 -5.13 20.52
C ILE A 73 13.27 -5.27 21.62
N VAL A 74 13.27 -4.37 22.59
CA VAL A 74 14.21 -4.38 23.73
C VAL A 74 13.74 -5.24 24.90
N LYS A 75 12.75 -6.12 24.69
CA LYS A 75 12.16 -7.02 25.70
C LYS A 75 11.50 -6.32 26.90
N LEU A 76 11.06 -5.07 26.72
CA LEU A 76 10.32 -4.28 27.72
C LEU A 76 8.82 -4.17 27.42
N GLY A 77 8.36 -4.73 26.30
CA GLY A 77 6.95 -4.70 25.88
C GLY A 77 6.07 -5.76 26.58
N LYS A 78 4.76 -5.57 26.53
CA LYS A 78 3.77 -6.55 27.03
C LYS A 78 3.57 -7.67 26.00
N GLY A 79 2.95 -8.78 26.42
CA GLY A 79 2.72 -9.94 25.53
C GLY A 79 1.94 -9.62 24.24
N GLY A 80 1.02 -8.65 24.28
CA GLY A 80 0.32 -8.16 23.07
C GLY A 80 1.23 -7.40 22.11
N ASP A 81 2.19 -6.63 22.64
CA ASP A 81 3.12 -5.82 21.86
C ASP A 81 4.14 -6.72 21.13
N LEU A 82 4.57 -7.81 21.77
CA LEU A 82 5.43 -8.81 21.15
C LEU A 82 4.72 -9.50 19.97
N LYS A 83 3.42 -9.81 20.10
CA LYS A 83 2.67 -10.43 18.99
C LYS A 83 2.51 -9.47 17.81
N LEU A 84 2.27 -8.18 18.07
CA LEU A 84 2.25 -7.15 17.04
C LEU A 84 3.62 -6.99 16.36
N LEU A 85 4.72 -6.99 17.13
CA LEU A 85 6.08 -6.96 16.60
C LEU A 85 6.34 -8.15 15.67
N VAL A 86 6.03 -9.37 16.10
CA VAL A 86 6.20 -10.59 15.28
C VAL A 86 5.34 -10.53 14.01
N TYR A 87 4.08 -10.07 14.13
CA TYR A 87 3.22 -9.85 12.98
C TYR A 87 3.87 -8.90 11.97
N LEU A 88 4.33 -7.72 12.41
CA LEU A 88 4.94 -6.71 11.55
C LEU A 88 6.21 -7.23 10.87
N ILE A 89 7.09 -7.93 11.61
CA ILE A 89 8.32 -8.50 11.05
C ILE A 89 7.99 -9.55 9.99
N VAL A 90 7.14 -10.53 10.31
CA VAL A 90 6.84 -11.64 9.39
C VAL A 90 6.13 -11.11 8.14
N VAL A 91 5.09 -10.29 8.29
CA VAL A 91 4.36 -9.72 7.15
C VAL A 91 5.31 -8.91 6.27
N THR A 92 6.14 -8.04 6.84
CA THR A 92 7.09 -7.21 6.07
C THR A 92 8.10 -8.07 5.30
N ILE A 93 8.65 -9.11 5.93
CA ILE A 93 9.60 -10.02 5.26
C ILE A 93 8.90 -10.73 4.08
N ILE A 94 7.72 -11.31 4.29
CA ILE A 94 6.99 -12.01 3.23
C ILE A 94 6.56 -11.04 2.12
N THR A 95 6.11 -9.83 2.48
CA THR A 95 5.82 -8.75 1.52
C THR A 95 7.05 -8.40 0.70
N GLY A 96 8.24 -8.32 1.30
CA GLY A 96 9.49 -8.08 0.58
C GLY A 96 9.83 -9.22 -0.39
N ILE A 97 9.72 -10.48 0.08
CA ILE A 97 9.99 -11.68 -0.74
C ILE A 97 9.10 -11.72 -1.99
N VAL A 98 7.82 -11.38 -1.87
CA VAL A 98 6.87 -11.40 -3.00
C VAL A 98 6.93 -10.10 -3.81
N GLY A 99 6.93 -8.97 -3.13
CA GLY A 99 6.76 -7.65 -3.73
C GLY A 99 8.01 -7.10 -4.41
N VAL A 100 9.22 -7.39 -3.92
CA VAL A 100 10.46 -6.88 -4.53
C VAL A 100 10.66 -7.43 -5.95
N PRO A 101 10.52 -8.74 -6.24
CA PRO A 101 10.61 -9.26 -7.60
C PRO A 101 9.57 -8.63 -8.54
N ILE A 102 8.34 -8.47 -8.07
CA ILE A 102 7.25 -7.82 -8.82
C ILE A 102 7.62 -6.36 -9.12
N TYR A 103 8.06 -5.61 -8.11
CA TYR A 103 8.48 -4.23 -8.27
C TYR A 103 9.60 -4.09 -9.29
N LEU A 104 10.64 -4.92 -9.20
CA LEU A 104 11.76 -4.89 -10.16
C LEU A 104 11.29 -5.21 -11.58
N PHE A 105 10.40 -6.19 -11.75
CA PHE A 105 9.79 -6.48 -13.06
C PHE A 105 9.01 -5.28 -13.61
N ILE A 106 8.20 -4.63 -12.77
CA ILE A 106 7.38 -3.48 -13.16
C ILE A 106 8.23 -2.26 -13.50
N VAL A 107 9.27 -1.95 -12.71
CA VAL A 107 10.19 -0.84 -13.01
C VAL A 107 10.85 -1.07 -14.36
N ASN A 108 11.39 -2.27 -14.62
CA ASN A 108 11.98 -2.59 -15.92
C ASN A 108 10.97 -2.45 -17.08
N LEU A 109 9.70 -2.80 -16.86
CA LEU A 109 8.65 -2.63 -17.86
C LEU A 109 8.32 -1.15 -18.12
N ILE A 110 8.34 -0.31 -17.08
CA ILE A 110 8.03 1.12 -17.16
C ILE A 110 9.21 1.93 -17.75
N THR A 111 10.45 1.57 -17.42
CA THR A 111 11.66 2.29 -17.86
C THR A 111 12.27 1.72 -19.14
N GLY A 112 11.81 0.56 -19.60
CA GLY A 112 12.26 -0.11 -20.81
C GLY A 112 11.72 0.52 -22.11
N PRO A 113 11.96 -0.13 -23.26
CA PRO A 113 11.48 0.35 -24.57
C PRO A 113 9.95 0.30 -24.73
N VAL A 114 9.25 -0.39 -23.81
CA VAL A 114 7.79 -0.38 -23.72
C VAL A 114 7.35 0.89 -22.99
N VAL A 115 6.55 1.71 -23.66
CA VAL A 115 6.09 3.00 -23.14
C VAL A 115 5.01 2.78 -22.06
N GLY A 116 5.42 2.51 -20.82
CA GLY A 116 4.55 2.48 -19.63
C GLY A 116 3.48 1.40 -19.60
N ILE A 117 2.57 1.49 -18.62
CA ILE A 117 1.40 0.62 -18.48
C ILE A 117 0.18 1.41 -18.96
N PRO A 118 -0.59 0.92 -19.96
CA PRO A 118 -1.79 1.59 -20.42
C PRO A 118 -2.76 1.89 -19.28
N MET A 119 -3.26 3.13 -19.23
CA MET A 119 -4.16 3.58 -18.17
C MET A 119 -5.45 2.75 -18.10
N SER A 120 -5.89 2.20 -19.23
CA SER A 120 -7.03 1.27 -19.32
C SER A 120 -6.81 -0.03 -18.53
N ILE A 121 -5.57 -0.54 -18.48
CA ILE A 121 -5.23 -1.72 -17.69
C ILE A 121 -5.32 -1.38 -16.20
N LEU A 122 -4.78 -0.24 -15.77
CA LEU A 122 -4.88 0.21 -14.39
C LEU A 122 -6.34 0.41 -13.95
N GLY A 123 -7.17 0.98 -14.84
CA GLY A 123 -8.61 1.11 -14.63
C GLY A 123 -9.32 -0.25 -14.50
N LEU A 124 -8.96 -1.23 -15.32
CA LEU A 124 -9.51 -2.58 -15.23
C LEU A 124 -9.11 -3.25 -13.90
N VAL A 125 -7.85 -3.13 -13.48
CA VAL A 125 -7.38 -3.66 -12.20
C VAL A 125 -8.14 -3.02 -11.04
N LEU A 126 -8.37 -1.70 -11.06
CA LEU A 126 -9.18 -1.01 -10.05
C LEU A 126 -10.61 -1.55 -9.95
N ILE A 127 -11.25 -1.84 -11.10
CA ILE A 127 -12.61 -2.41 -11.12
C ILE A 127 -12.59 -3.81 -10.49
N ILE A 128 -11.62 -4.64 -10.86
CA ILE A 128 -11.47 -6.00 -10.31
C ILE A 128 -11.22 -5.94 -8.80
N ASP A 129 -10.32 -5.07 -8.36
CA ASP A 129 -9.99 -4.87 -6.94
C ASP A 129 -11.22 -4.42 -6.15
N GLY A 130 -11.99 -3.47 -6.67
CA GLY A 130 -13.27 -3.04 -6.09
C GLY A 130 -14.30 -4.17 -5.98
N LEU A 131 -14.40 -5.04 -6.99
CA LEU A 131 -15.26 -6.23 -6.95
C LEU A 131 -14.81 -7.24 -5.89
N VAL A 132 -13.50 -7.48 -5.77
CA VAL A 132 -12.93 -8.36 -4.73
C VAL A 132 -13.28 -7.83 -3.34
N ILE A 133 -13.08 -6.53 -3.10
CA ILE A 133 -13.40 -5.88 -1.83
C ILE A 133 -14.90 -5.98 -1.52
N TYR A 134 -15.75 -5.72 -2.50
CA TYR A 134 -17.20 -5.80 -2.33
C TYR A 134 -17.65 -7.22 -1.98
N LEU A 135 -17.16 -8.23 -2.71
CA LEU A 135 -17.52 -9.62 -2.50
C LEU A 135 -17.03 -10.15 -1.15
N SER A 136 -15.81 -9.75 -0.74
CA SER A 136 -15.26 -10.20 0.53
C SER A 136 -16.05 -9.63 1.71
N ARG A 137 -16.52 -8.37 1.62
CA ARG A 137 -17.28 -7.72 2.70
C ARG A 137 -18.75 -8.13 2.78
N LYS A 138 -19.36 -8.59 1.68
CA LYS A 138 -20.81 -8.88 1.61
C LYS A 138 -21.31 -9.88 2.67
N LYS A 139 -20.44 -10.77 3.17
CA LYS A 139 -20.78 -11.78 4.20
C LYS A 139 -19.80 -11.80 5.37
N PHE A 140 -18.95 -10.79 5.51
CA PHE A 140 -17.90 -10.79 6.52
C PHE A 140 -18.41 -10.28 7.86
N VAL A 141 -18.35 -11.14 8.88
CA VAL A 141 -18.58 -10.76 10.28
C VAL A 141 -17.23 -10.88 11.00
N PRO A 142 -16.62 -9.75 11.42
CA PRO A 142 -15.31 -9.80 12.08
C PRO A 142 -15.42 -10.45 13.46
N ASN A 143 -14.89 -11.66 13.60
CA ASN A 143 -14.89 -12.44 14.85
C ASN A 143 -13.47 -12.86 15.32
N ARG A 144 -12.41 -12.44 14.62
CA ARG A 144 -11.01 -12.73 14.97
C ARG A 144 -10.22 -11.43 15.10
N SER A 145 -9.45 -11.32 16.17
CA SER A 145 -8.51 -10.23 16.42
C SER A 145 -7.07 -10.66 16.13
N LEU A 146 -6.11 -9.72 16.23
CA LEU A 146 -4.67 -10.03 16.16
C LEU A 146 -4.26 -11.13 17.15
N LYS A 147 -4.94 -11.23 18.31
CA LYS A 147 -4.67 -12.28 19.30
C LYS A 147 -5.03 -13.67 18.80
N ASP A 148 -5.96 -13.80 17.86
CA ASP A 148 -6.45 -15.07 17.32
C ASP A 148 -5.69 -15.49 16.05
N MET A 149 -4.82 -14.62 15.55
CA MET A 149 -4.02 -14.89 14.35
C MET A 149 -2.84 -15.81 14.66
N ARG A 150 -2.52 -16.67 13.70
CA ARG A 150 -1.40 -17.62 13.70
C ARG A 150 -0.42 -17.24 12.60
N LEU A 151 0.75 -17.88 12.60
CA LEU A 151 1.79 -17.65 11.59
C LEU A 151 1.27 -17.80 10.15
N LYS A 152 0.38 -18.76 9.89
CA LYS A 152 -0.29 -18.93 8.59
C LYS A 152 -1.03 -17.66 8.15
N ASP A 153 -1.75 -17.01 9.06
CA ASP A 153 -2.48 -15.78 8.76
C ASP A 153 -1.49 -14.64 8.41
N PHE A 154 -0.33 -14.57 9.09
CA PHE A 154 0.71 -13.57 8.81
C PHE A 154 1.33 -13.77 7.42
N ILE A 155 1.61 -15.01 7.04
CA ILE A 155 2.15 -15.35 5.72
C ILE A 155 1.14 -14.99 4.62
N ILE A 156 -0.14 -15.33 4.80
CA ILE A 156 -1.19 -15.00 3.81
C ILE A 156 -1.28 -13.50 3.61
N ILE A 157 -1.31 -12.72 4.69
CA ILE A 157 -1.35 -11.25 4.60
C ILE A 157 -0.09 -10.70 3.96
N GLY A 158 1.10 -11.24 4.30
CA GLY A 158 2.36 -10.83 3.69
C GLY A 158 2.39 -11.07 2.18
N ILE A 159 1.88 -12.21 1.71
CA ILE A 159 1.75 -12.52 0.28
C ILE A 159 0.77 -11.56 -0.37
N ALA A 160 -0.43 -11.39 0.20
CA ALA A 160 -1.46 -10.49 -0.29
C ALA A 160 -0.93 -9.05 -0.43
N GLN A 161 -0.22 -8.56 0.59
CA GLN A 161 0.42 -7.25 0.59
C GLN A 161 1.57 -7.15 -0.42
N GLY A 162 2.33 -8.22 -0.64
CA GLY A 162 3.37 -8.29 -1.68
C GLY A 162 2.81 -8.25 -3.10
N LEU A 163 1.67 -8.91 -3.35
CA LEU A 163 0.96 -8.87 -4.63
C LEU A 163 0.44 -7.46 -4.95
N ALA A 164 0.17 -6.64 -3.93
CA ALA A 164 -0.20 -5.23 -4.11
C ALA A 164 0.96 -4.34 -4.62
N ALA A 165 2.16 -4.89 -4.84
CA ALA A 165 3.20 -4.23 -5.62
C ALA A 165 2.81 -4.07 -7.11
N LEU A 166 1.85 -4.85 -7.61
CA LEU A 166 1.28 -4.69 -8.94
C LEU A 166 0.55 -3.33 -9.07
N PRO A 167 0.85 -2.54 -10.11
CA PRO A 167 0.14 -1.30 -10.39
C PRO A 167 -1.37 -1.53 -10.54
N GLY A 168 -2.18 -0.63 -9.96
CA GLY A 168 -3.64 -0.76 -9.98
C GLY A 168 -4.22 -1.43 -8.74
N VAL A 169 -3.46 -2.25 -8.02
CA VAL A 169 -3.95 -2.99 -6.85
C VAL A 169 -3.95 -2.09 -5.61
N SER A 170 -5.03 -2.10 -4.81
CA SER A 170 -5.05 -1.42 -3.52
C SER A 170 -4.49 -2.31 -2.41
N ARG A 171 -3.39 -1.89 -1.79
CA ARG A 171 -2.81 -2.60 -0.63
C ARG A 171 -3.81 -2.71 0.53
N SER A 172 -4.49 -1.61 0.86
CA SER A 172 -5.48 -1.57 1.94
C SER A 172 -6.71 -2.40 1.61
N GLY A 173 -7.09 -2.48 0.32
CA GLY A 173 -8.13 -3.39 -0.16
C GLY A 173 -7.74 -4.85 0.08
N MET A 174 -6.64 -5.27 -0.55
CA MET A 174 -6.15 -6.64 -0.52
C MET A 174 -5.88 -7.19 0.90
N THR A 175 -5.44 -6.35 1.83
CA THR A 175 -5.14 -6.77 3.22
C THR A 175 -6.35 -6.75 4.16
N THR A 176 -7.44 -6.07 3.78
CA THR A 176 -8.68 -6.00 4.58
C THR A 176 -9.83 -6.79 3.96
N SER A 177 -9.59 -7.44 2.83
CA SER A 177 -10.52 -8.30 2.11
C SER A 177 -10.38 -9.76 2.52
#